data_AF-A0A7K2MZD3-F1
#
_entry.id   AF-A0A7K2MZD3-F1
#
_cell.length_a   1.000
_cell.length_b   1.000
_cell.length_c   1.000
_cell.angle_alpha   90.00
_cell.angle_beta   90.00
_cell.angle_gamma   90.00
#
_symmetry.space_group_name_H-M   'P 1'
#
loop_
_entity.id
_entity.type
_entity.pdbx_description
1 polymer ?
#
loop_
_entity_poly.entity_id
_entity_poly.type
_entity_poly.pdbx_seq_one_letter_code
_entity_poly.pdbx_strand_id
1 'polypeptide(L)'
;MPDKATDGTEVTAAGIARLAGVGRAAVSNWRRRHADFPKPVGGTETSPSFALADVEAWLRAQGKLAEVPPRERVWQQLAGHPEGPVTALVHTGCVLLLIHDRPTLWLDASAGSDERL
;
A
#
# COMPACT_ATOMS: atom_id res chain seq x y z
N MET A 1 31.32 4.30 -6.95
CA MET A 1 30.36 5.41 -6.76
C MET A 1 29.14 5.05 -7.58
N PRO A 2 28.07 4.47 -7.01
CA PRO A 2 26.96 4.00 -7.84
C PRO A 2 25.98 5.14 -8.15
N ASP A 3 25.44 5.06 -9.37
CA ASP A 3 24.68 6.06 -10.12
C ASP A 3 23.37 6.54 -9.50
N LYS A 4 23.21 7.87 -9.47
CA LYS A 4 21.98 8.59 -9.14
C LYS A 4 21.09 8.75 -10.40
N ALA A 5 20.72 7.63 -11.03
CA ALA A 5 20.04 7.62 -12.33
C ALA A 5 18.60 7.04 -12.27
N THR A 6 17.81 7.53 -11.32
CA THR A 6 16.33 7.40 -11.33
C THR A 6 15.65 8.76 -11.05
N ASP A 7 16.31 9.86 -11.42
CA ASP A 7 15.85 11.25 -11.25
C ASP A 7 14.86 11.66 -12.36
N GLY A 8 13.64 11.12 -12.36
CA GLY A 8 12.61 11.54 -13.32
C GLY A 8 11.24 11.85 -12.71
N THR A 9 10.88 11.18 -11.61
CA THR A 9 9.54 11.31 -11.04
C THR A 9 9.61 12.11 -9.75
N GLU A 10 9.14 13.36 -9.82
CA GLU A 10 8.93 14.20 -8.64
C GLU A 10 7.57 13.89 -8.01
N VAL A 11 7.53 13.87 -6.68
CA VAL A 11 6.31 13.70 -5.89
C VAL A 11 6.14 14.85 -4.92
N THR A 12 4.93 15.42 -4.84
CA THR A 12 4.60 16.46 -3.87
C THR A 12 4.29 15.84 -2.51
N ALA A 13 4.35 16.63 -1.44
CA ALA A 13 3.96 16.16 -0.09
C ALA A 13 2.56 15.51 -0.04
N ALA A 14 1.62 15.95 -0.87
CA ALA A 14 0.30 15.32 -1.00
C ALA A 14 0.36 13.95 -1.69
N GLY A 15 1.24 13.78 -2.69
CA GLY A 15 1.53 12.49 -3.30
C GLY A 15 2.17 11.51 -2.31
N ILE A 16 3.14 11.98 -1.52
CA ILE A 16 3.78 11.19 -0.44
C ILE A 16 2.73 10.69 0.56
N ALA A 17 1.80 11.56 0.95
CA ALA A 17 0.73 11.20 1.88
C ALA A 17 -0.16 10.07 1.33
N ARG A 18 -0.50 10.12 0.03
CA ARG A 18 -1.25 9.04 -0.64
C ARG A 18 -0.46 7.74 -0.71
N LEU A 19 0.82 7.81 -1.08
CA LEU A 19 1.71 6.63 -1.16
C LEU A 19 1.82 5.90 0.18
N ALA A 20 1.89 6.65 1.28
CA ALA A 20 2.00 6.08 2.62
C ALA A 20 0.64 5.82 3.29
N GLY A 21 -0.50 6.12 2.63
CA GLY A 21 -1.83 5.93 3.20
C GLY A 21 -2.13 6.83 4.42
N VAL A 22 -1.49 7.99 4.51
CA VAL A 22 -1.61 8.93 5.65
C VAL A 22 -2.14 10.30 5.24
N GLY A 23 -2.53 11.12 6.23
CA GLY A 23 -2.85 12.53 6.01
C GLY A 23 -1.60 13.41 5.79
N ARG A 24 -1.76 14.56 5.12
CA ARG A 24 -0.66 15.52 4.85
C ARG A 24 0.05 16.01 6.12
N ALA A 25 -0.66 16.06 7.25
CA ALA A 25 -0.10 16.44 8.55
C ALA A 25 1.00 15.46 9.02
N ALA A 26 0.90 14.17 8.69
CA ALA A 26 1.93 13.18 9.00
C ALA A 26 3.23 13.47 8.25
N VAL A 27 3.14 13.80 6.95
CA VAL A 27 4.29 14.17 6.12
C VAL A 27 4.97 15.43 6.65
N SER A 28 4.18 16.43 7.05
CA SER A 28 4.72 17.65 7.69
C SER A 28 5.44 17.32 9.00
N ASN A 29 4.88 16.44 9.82
CA ASN A 29 5.53 16.01 11.06
C ASN A 29 6.82 15.22 10.81
N TRP A 30 6.87 14.41 9.75
CA TRP A 30 8.08 13.67 9.37
C TRP A 30 9.21 14.61 9.01
N ARG A 31 8.94 15.60 8.15
CA ARG A 31 9.92 16.62 7.76
C ARG A 31 10.56 17.33 8.95
N ARG A 32 9.82 17.49 10.06
CA ARG A 32 10.31 18.15 11.28
C ARG A 32 11.06 17.21 12.22
N ARG A 33 10.57 15.97 12.38
CA ARG A 33 11.10 15.01 13.39
C ARG A 33 12.21 14.11 12.85
N HIS A 34 12.30 13.95 11.53
CA HIS A 34 13.25 13.07 10.88
C HIS A 34 14.19 13.91 10.01
N ALA A 35 15.40 14.16 10.53
CA ALA A 35 16.42 14.94 9.82
C ALA A 35 16.94 14.23 8.56
N ASP A 36 16.75 12.91 8.50
CA ASP A 36 17.03 12.03 7.36
C ASP A 36 15.90 12.03 6.31
N PHE A 37 14.80 12.75 6.54
CA PHE A 37 13.74 12.86 5.55
C PHE A 37 14.26 13.52 4.25
N PRO A 38 13.86 13.04 3.05
CA PRO A 38 14.36 13.55 1.78
C PRO A 38 14.20 15.06 1.64
N LYS A 39 15.26 15.71 1.15
CA LYS A 39 15.24 17.15 0.86
C LYS A 39 14.44 17.38 -0.43
N PRO A 40 13.73 18.52 -0.53
CA PRO A 40 13.05 18.88 -1.76
C PRO A 40 14.06 19.07 -2.89
N VAL A 41 13.74 18.53 -4.06
CA VAL A 41 14.53 18.65 -5.30
C VAL A 41 13.99 19.74 -6.23
N GLY A 42 12.77 20.23 -5.96
CA GLY A 42 12.10 21.26 -6.74
C GLY A 42 10.80 21.75 -6.11
N GLY A 43 9.95 22.39 -6.90
CA GLY A 43 8.65 22.94 -6.48
C GLY A 43 8.74 24.36 -5.89
N THR A 44 7.63 24.84 -5.35
CA THR A 44 7.53 26.17 -4.72
C THR A 44 7.71 26.07 -3.20
N GLU A 45 7.99 27.18 -2.52
CA GLU A 45 8.02 27.21 -1.05
C GLU A 45 6.71 26.67 -0.42
N THR A 46 5.59 26.89 -1.09
CA THR A 46 4.25 26.45 -0.68
C THR A 46 3.95 25.00 -1.07
N SER A 47 4.67 24.42 -2.02
CA SER A 47 4.47 23.04 -2.50
C SER A 47 5.79 22.45 -2.99
N PRO A 48 6.65 22.02 -2.06
CA PRO A 48 7.91 21.38 -2.40
C PRO A 48 7.67 20.02 -3.07
N SER A 49 8.52 19.74 -4.06
CA SER A 49 8.63 18.46 -4.77
C SER A 49 9.84 17.68 -4.26
N PHE A 50 9.70 16.37 -4.15
CA PHE A 50 10.72 15.44 -3.67
C PHE A 50 10.99 14.38 -4.74
N ALA A 51 12.21 13.87 -4.82
CA ALA A 51 12.49 12.72 -5.68
C ALA A 51 11.72 11.50 -5.16
N LEU A 52 10.89 10.89 -6.02
CA LEU A 52 10.06 9.74 -5.63
C LEU A 52 10.91 8.59 -5.09
N ALA A 53 12.04 8.30 -5.76
CA ALA A 53 12.95 7.22 -5.37
C ALA A 53 13.48 7.40 -3.94
N ASP A 54 13.89 8.62 -3.57
CA ASP A 54 14.40 8.92 -2.23
C ASP A 54 13.29 8.80 -1.17
N VAL A 55 12.07 9.23 -1.51
CA VAL A 55 10.90 9.09 -0.62
C VAL A 55 10.54 7.63 -0.42
N GLU A 56 10.49 6.81 -1.46
CA GLU A 56 10.19 5.39 -1.36
C GLU A 56 11.26 4.64 -0.57
N ALA A 57 12.54 4.94 -0.80
CA ALA A 57 13.64 4.38 -0.04
C ALA A 57 13.53 4.73 1.44
N TRP A 58 13.24 6.00 1.77
CA TRP A 58 13.04 6.44 3.14
C TRP A 58 11.82 5.79 3.80
N LEU A 59 10.68 5.74 3.10
CA LEU A 59 9.46 5.09 3.61
C LEU A 59 9.70 3.60 3.87
N ARG A 60 10.41 2.90 2.97
CA ARG A 60 10.78 1.49 3.16
C ARG A 60 11.72 1.30 4.35
N ALA A 61 12.76 2.13 4.48
CA ALA A 61 13.70 2.08 5.60
C ALA A 61 13.03 2.34 6.97
N GLN A 62 12.00 3.17 6.99
CA GLN A 62 11.25 3.50 8.20
C GLN A 62 10.12 2.50 8.50
N GLY A 63 9.87 1.50 7.64
CA GLY A 63 8.68 0.64 7.72
C GLY A 63 7.35 1.38 7.53
N LYS A 64 7.39 2.58 6.92
CA LYS A 64 6.26 3.48 6.67
C LYS A 64 5.70 3.37 5.26
N LEU A 65 6.30 2.53 4.41
CA LEU A 65 5.64 2.09 3.19
C LEU A 65 4.46 1.23 3.65
N ALA A 66 3.24 1.74 3.49
CA ALA A 66 2.08 0.95 3.79
C ALA A 66 2.13 -0.26 2.86
N GLU A 67 2.46 -1.44 3.40
CA GLU A 67 1.86 -2.64 2.85
C GLU A 67 0.38 -2.33 2.73
N VAL A 68 -0.16 -2.38 1.51
CA VAL A 68 -1.53 -2.01 1.20
C VAL A 68 -2.42 -2.44 2.36
N PRO A 69 -3.03 -1.49 3.11
CA PRO A 69 -3.74 -1.83 4.34
C PRO A 69 -4.69 -2.99 4.07
N PRO A 70 -4.85 -3.97 4.97
CA PRO A 70 -5.62 -5.19 4.66
C PRO A 70 -7.00 -4.91 4.05
N ARG A 71 -7.69 -3.86 4.53
CA ARG A 71 -8.93 -3.33 3.96
C ARG A 71 -8.80 -2.95 2.48
N GLU A 72 -7.76 -2.18 2.13
CA GLU A 72 -7.53 -1.72 0.76
C GLU A 72 -7.10 -2.88 -0.14
N ARG A 73 -6.35 -3.86 0.39
CA ARG A 73 -5.98 -5.08 -0.33
C ARG A 73 -7.19 -5.95 -0.65
N VAL A 74 -8.11 -6.10 0.31
CA VAL A 74 -9.41 -6.75 0.09
C VAL A 74 -10.21 -6.01 -0.97
N TRP A 75 -10.26 -4.67 -0.90
CA TRP A 75 -10.97 -3.88 -1.91
C TRP A 75 -10.39 -4.04 -3.32
N GLN A 76 -9.06 -4.04 -3.46
CA GLN A 76 -8.39 -4.29 -4.73
C GLN A 76 -8.70 -5.69 -5.29
N GLN A 77 -8.71 -6.73 -4.43
CA GLN A 77 -9.07 -8.09 -4.85
C GLN A 77 -10.54 -8.20 -5.29
N LEU A 78 -11.46 -7.55 -4.57
CA LEU A 78 -12.88 -7.51 -4.94
C LEU A 78 -13.09 -6.77 -6.27
N ALA A 79 -12.46 -5.61 -6.44
CA ALA A 79 -12.58 -4.79 -7.64
C ALA A 79 -11.93 -5.42 -8.89
N GLY A 80 -10.87 -6.21 -8.69
CA GLY A 80 -10.15 -6.91 -9.77
C GLY A 80 -10.71 -8.30 -10.12
N HIS A 81 -11.79 -8.74 -9.48
CA HIS A 81 -12.36 -10.07 -9.73
C HIS A 81 -12.96 -10.16 -11.14
N PRO A 82 -12.67 -11.23 -11.92
CA PRO A 82 -13.08 -11.33 -13.32
C PRO A 82 -14.62 -11.30 -13.50
N GLU A 83 -15.35 -11.86 -12.55
CA GLU A 83 -16.83 -11.86 -12.51
C GLU A 83 -17.44 -10.58 -11.89
N GLY A 84 -16.60 -9.58 -11.63
CA GLY A 84 -17.00 -8.31 -11.04
C GLY A 84 -17.13 -8.30 -9.50
N PRO A 85 -17.23 -7.10 -8.90
CA PRO A 85 -17.13 -6.90 -7.46
C PRO A 85 -18.31 -7.44 -6.65
N VAL A 86 -19.51 -7.49 -7.23
CA VAL A 86 -20.70 -8.04 -6.56
C VAL A 86 -20.57 -9.55 -6.39
N THR A 87 -20.15 -10.25 -7.44
CA THR A 87 -19.91 -11.70 -7.41
C THR A 87 -18.79 -12.05 -6.43
N ALA A 88 -17.71 -11.25 -6.43
CA ALA A 88 -16.61 -11.41 -5.48
C ALA A 88 -17.07 -11.28 -4.03
N LEU A 89 -17.95 -10.31 -3.73
CA LEU A 89 -18.54 -10.14 -2.41
C LEU A 89 -19.43 -11.33 -2.01
N VAL A 90 -20.25 -11.85 -2.92
CA VAL A 90 -21.08 -13.04 -2.66
C VAL A 90 -20.20 -14.25 -2.35
N HIS A 91 -19.19 -14.54 -3.17
CA HIS A 91 -18.27 -15.66 -2.95
C HIS A 91 -17.52 -15.54 -1.62
N THR A 92 -16.97 -14.35 -1.34
CA THR A 92 -16.26 -14.09 -0.08
C THR A 92 -17.21 -14.26 1.12
N GLY A 93 -18.44 -13.76 1.03
CA GLY A 93 -19.46 -13.92 2.06
C GLY A 93 -19.84 -15.39 2.31
N CYS A 94 -20.04 -16.18 1.26
CA CYS A 94 -20.32 -17.62 1.37
C CYS A 94 -19.19 -18.37 2.08
N VAL A 95 -17.93 -18.10 1.72
CA VAL A 95 -16.76 -18.73 2.36
C VAL A 95 -16.65 -18.33 3.83
N LEU A 96 -16.85 -17.06 4.16
CA LEU A 96 -16.81 -16.59 5.55
C LEU A 96 -17.92 -17.21 6.41
N LEU A 97 -19.13 -17.35 5.88
CA LEU A 97 -20.24 -18.03 6.57
C LEU A 97 -19.94 -19.52 6.79
N LEU A 98 -19.32 -20.19 5.82
CA LEU A 98 -18.92 -21.60 5.94
C LEU A 98 -17.85 -21.80 7.01
N ILE A 99 -16.83 -20.93 7.04
CA ILE A 99 -15.78 -20.97 8.08
C ILE A 99 -16.36 -20.64 9.45
N HIS A 100 -17.33 -19.72 9.51
CA HIS A 100 -18.01 -19.38 10.75
C HIS A 100 -18.83 -20.55 11.31
N ASP A 101 -19.58 -21.25 10.46
CA ASP A 101 -20.36 -22.44 10.85
C ASP A 101 -19.45 -23.64 11.20
N ARG A 102 -18.29 -23.74 10.54
CA ARG A 102 -17.37 -24.86 10.62
C ARG A 102 -15.92 -24.38 10.76
N PRO A 103 -15.51 -23.99 11.99
CA PRO A 103 -14.23 -23.31 12.23
C PRO A 103 -12.98 -24.16 11.99
N THR A 104 -13.12 -25.46 11.71
CA THR A 104 -12.00 -26.35 11.36
C THR A 104 -11.94 -26.71 9.87
N LEU A 105 -12.94 -26.35 9.06
CA LEU A 105 -12.94 -26.66 7.61
C LEU A 105 -11.81 -25.94 6.84
N TRP A 106 -11.34 -24.80 7.35
CA TRP A 106 -10.24 -24.09 6.72
C TRP A 106 -8.92 -24.89 6.82
N LEU A 107 -8.76 -25.77 7.82
CA LEU A 107 -7.58 -26.62 7.94
C LEU A 107 -7.56 -27.65 6.80
N ASP A 108 -8.70 -28.27 6.52
CA ASP A 108 -8.85 -29.24 5.41
C ASP A 108 -8.69 -28.55 4.04
N ALA A 109 -9.24 -27.34 3.89
CA ALA A 109 -9.08 -26.54 2.67
C ALA A 109 -7.63 -26.05 2.46
N SER A 110 -6.92 -25.68 3.54
CA SER A 110 -5.51 -25.27 3.47
C SER A 110 -4.53 -26.43 3.26
N ALA A 111 -4.97 -27.66 3.54
CA ALA A 111 -4.23 -28.89 3.26
C ALA A 111 -4.42 -29.40 1.82
N GLY A 112 -5.47 -28.94 1.12
CA GLY A 112 -5.70 -29.23 -0.28
C GLY A 112 -4.79 -28.38 -1.18
N SER A 113 -3.81 -29.02 -1.81
CA SER A 113 -2.99 -28.37 -2.83
C SER A 113 -3.81 -28.04 -4.08
N ASP A 114 -3.44 -26.92 -4.71
CA ASP A 114 -4.01 -26.23 -5.88
C ASP A 114 -3.91 -27.07 -7.19
N GLU A 115 -4.24 -28.36 -7.15
CA GLU A 115 -4.13 -29.28 -8.30
C GLU A 115 -5.47 -29.63 -8.97
N ARG A 116 -6.59 -28.99 -8.59
CA ARG A 116 -7.89 -29.26 -9.23
C ARG A 116 -8.75 -28.01 -9.43
N LEU A 117 -8.25 -27.07 -10.23
CA LEU A 117 -9.07 -26.11 -10.98
C LEU A 117 -8.54 -25.97 -12.41
#